data_AF-A0A5C8L5L4-F1
#
_entry.id   AF-A0A5C8L5L4-F1
#
_cell.length_a   1.000
_cell.length_b   1.000
_cell.length_c   1.000
_cell.angle_alpha   90.00
_cell.angle_beta   90.00
_cell.angle_gamma   90.00
#
_symmetry.space_group_name_H-M   'P 1'
#
loop_
_entity.id
_entity.type
_entity.pdbx_description
1 polymer ?
#
loop_
_entity_poly.entity_id
_entity_poly.type
_entity_poly.pdbx_seq_one_letter_code
_entity_poly.pdbx_strand_id
1 'polypeptide(L)'
;MAVEVLQELFTGHQISIITARPLLFRDVTIDWLRHNGIRYHSIAFTENKLQECIDSEISVLIDDAPHYAKEFADKNIPVILFEQPYNTSVNIDLVYRASNWLEVNRRINELEGSLR
;
A
#
# COMPACT_ATOMS: atom_id res chain seq x y z
N MET A 1 9.62 -1.03 -13.25
CA MET A 1 8.86 0.18 -12.87
C MET A 1 8.29 0.17 -11.45
N ALA A 2 8.00 -0.98 -10.82
CA ALA A 2 7.57 -1.02 -9.41
C ALA A 2 8.73 -0.75 -8.44
N VAL A 3 9.85 -1.46 -8.65
CA VAL A 3 11.04 -1.39 -7.80
C VAL A 3 11.62 0.02 -7.77
N GLU A 4 11.70 0.67 -8.93
CA GLU A 4 12.23 2.01 -9.09
C GLU A 4 11.37 3.04 -8.35
N VAL A 5 10.04 2.97 -8.48
CA VAL A 5 9.12 3.85 -7.75
C VAL A 5 9.21 3.62 -6.25
N LEU A 6 9.23 2.37 -5.79
CA LEU A 6 9.39 2.07 -4.36
C LEU A 6 10.75 2.57 -3.83
N GLN A 7 11.81 2.48 -4.63
CA GLN A 7 13.12 3.01 -4.25
C GLN A 7 13.14 4.54 -4.17
N GLU A 8 12.42 5.24 -5.05
CA GLU A 8 12.21 6.68 -5.00
C GLU A 8 11.42 7.07 -3.74
N LEU A 9 10.26 6.45 -3.52
CA LEU A 9 9.41 6.70 -2.35
C LEU A 9 10.17 6.46 -1.04
N PHE A 10 10.99 5.40 -0.96
CA PHE A 10 11.81 5.08 0.20
C PHE A 10 12.76 6.22 0.62
N THR A 11 13.12 7.15 -0.29
CA THR A 11 14.01 8.28 0.06
C THR A 11 13.35 9.35 0.93
N GLY A 12 12.02 9.46 0.88
CA GLY A 12 11.25 10.47 1.61
C GLY A 12 10.15 9.92 2.52
N HIS A 13 9.85 8.62 2.43
CA HIS A 13 8.71 7.99 3.10
C HIS A 13 9.13 6.77 3.92
N GLN A 14 8.34 6.48 4.97
CA GLN A 14 8.35 5.18 5.63
C GLN A 14 7.54 4.19 4.81
N ILE A 15 8.11 3.01 4.55
CA ILE A 15 7.49 1.97 3.71
C ILE A 15 7.29 0.72 4.56
N SER A 16 6.05 0.36 4.78
CA SER A 16 5.63 -0.85 5.52
C SER A 16 5.01 -1.86 4.56
N ILE A 17 5.51 -3.09 4.54
CA ILE A 17 4.90 -4.19 3.78
C ILE A 17 3.93 -4.94 4.70
N ILE A 18 2.63 -4.81 4.46
CA ILE A 18 1.59 -5.46 5.29
C ILE A 18 0.86 -6.49 4.43
N THR A 19 0.95 -7.77 4.79
CA THR A 19 0.47 -8.87 3.93
C THR A 19 -0.29 -9.94 4.72
N ALA A 20 -1.37 -10.46 4.13
CA ALA A 20 -2.11 -11.62 4.64
C ALA A 20 -1.46 -12.96 4.24
N ARG A 21 -0.20 -12.95 3.80
CA ARG A 21 0.51 -14.20 3.50
C ARG A 21 0.67 -15.02 4.80
N PRO A 22 0.36 -16.33 4.78
CA PRO A 22 0.63 -17.20 5.93
C PRO A 22 2.10 -17.16 6.35
N LEU A 23 2.35 -17.25 7.66
CA LEU A 23 3.70 -17.20 8.24
C LEU A 23 4.65 -18.27 7.69
N LEU A 24 4.13 -19.41 7.22
CA LEU A 24 4.94 -20.45 6.58
C LEU A 24 5.63 -19.97 5.30
N PHE A 25 5.13 -18.90 4.67
CA PHE A 25 5.72 -18.26 3.49
C PHE A 25 6.55 -17.01 3.83
N ARG A 26 6.85 -16.76 5.11
CA ARG A 26 7.61 -15.59 5.54
C ARG A 26 8.97 -15.52 4.86
N ASP A 27 9.78 -16.57 4.98
CA ASP A 27 11.16 -16.54 4.52
C ASP A 27 11.24 -16.42 2.99
N VAL A 28 10.40 -17.17 2.25
CA VAL A 28 10.32 -17.02 0.77
C VAL A 28 9.88 -15.62 0.34
N THR A 29 9.00 -14.97 1.11
CA THR A 29 8.56 -13.60 0.83
C THR A 29 9.69 -12.60 1.06
N ILE A 30 10.40 -12.72 2.18
CA ILE A 30 11.55 -11.87 2.51
C ILE A 30 12.68 -12.06 1.50
N ASP A 31 12.95 -13.30 1.11
CA ASP A 31 13.95 -13.64 0.09
C ASP A 31 13.62 -13.06 -1.27
N TRP A 32 12.34 -13.12 -1.68
CA TRP A 32 11.90 -12.51 -2.93
C TRP A 32 12.04 -10.98 -2.91
N LEU A 33 11.66 -10.31 -1.82
CA LEU A 33 11.83 -8.86 -1.66
C LEU A 33 13.32 -8.46 -1.74
N ARG A 34 14.18 -9.20 -1.03
CA ARG A 34 15.64 -9.00 -1.03
C ARG A 34 16.24 -9.22 -2.41
N HIS A 35 15.85 -10.30 -3.10
CA HIS A 35 16.34 -10.62 -4.44
C HIS A 35 16.01 -9.53 -5.47
N ASN A 36 14.84 -8.89 -5.32
CA ASN A 36 14.41 -7.79 -6.19
C ASN A 36 14.91 -6.40 -5.73
N GLY A 37 15.70 -6.32 -4.66
CA GLY A 37 16.23 -5.04 -4.14
C GLY A 37 15.15 -4.09 -3.62
N ILE A 38 14.02 -4.64 -3.15
CA ILE A 38 12.92 -3.85 -2.58
C ILE A 38 13.27 -3.49 -1.14
N ARG A 39 13.48 -2.19 -0.90
CA ARG A 39 13.76 -1.64 0.42
C ARG A 39 12.44 -1.30 1.12
N TYR A 40 12.35 -1.64 2.40
CA TYR A 40 11.22 -1.33 3.27
C TYR A 40 11.73 -1.15 4.70
N HIS A 41 10.96 -0.45 5.52
CA HIS A 41 11.29 -0.16 6.92
C HIS A 41 10.71 -1.22 7.86
N SER A 42 9.51 -1.74 7.56
CA SER A 42 8.86 -2.81 8.33
C SER A 42 8.11 -3.79 7.43
N ILE A 43 7.89 -5.00 7.96
CA ILE A 43 7.06 -6.02 7.32
C ILE A 43 6.21 -6.73 8.38
N ALA A 44 4.90 -6.83 8.12
CA ALA A 44 3.92 -7.49 8.97
C ALA A 44 3.16 -8.57 8.18
N PHE A 45 2.97 -9.72 8.81
CA PHE A 45 2.22 -10.87 8.27
C PHE A 45 0.94 -11.04 9.10
N THR A 46 -0.18 -10.51 8.60
CA THR A 46 -1.44 -10.39 9.34
C THR A 46 -2.64 -10.44 8.41
N GLU A 47 -3.73 -11.08 8.86
CA GLU A 47 -5.03 -11.02 8.20
C GLU A 47 -5.76 -9.70 8.51
N ASN A 48 -5.51 -9.11 9.68
CA ASN A 48 -6.13 -7.86 10.11
C ASN A 48 -5.26 -6.67 9.73
N LYS A 49 -5.25 -6.33 8.43
CA LYS A 49 -4.46 -5.22 7.91
C LYS A 49 -4.91 -3.87 8.48
N LEU A 50 -6.21 -3.67 8.71
CA LEU A 50 -6.71 -2.40 9.24
C LEU A 50 -6.10 -2.11 10.62
N GLN A 51 -6.15 -3.08 11.53
CA GLN A 51 -5.59 -2.89 12.87
C GLN A 51 -4.08 -2.65 12.81
N GLU A 52 -3.35 -3.45 12.02
CA GLU A 52 -1.90 -3.27 11.83
C GLU A 52 -1.56 -1.88 11.27
N CYS A 53 -2.36 -1.37 10.32
CA CYS A 53 -2.15 -0.05 9.75
C CYS A 53 -2.42 1.07 10.77
N ILE A 54 -3.42 0.91 11.63
CA ILE A 54 -3.70 1.86 12.72
C ILE A 54 -2.54 1.84 13.73
N ASP A 55 -2.11 0.66 14.16
CA ASP A 55 -1.05 0.50 15.16
C ASP A 55 0.31 0.98 14.64
N SER A 56 0.54 0.84 13.33
CA SER A 56 1.75 1.33 12.63
C SER A 56 1.64 2.78 12.12
N GLU A 57 0.56 3.49 12.46
CA GLU A 57 0.30 4.89 12.06
C GLU A 57 0.42 5.11 10.53
N ILE A 58 -0.09 4.17 9.73
CA ILE A 58 -0.06 4.25 8.27
C ILE A 58 -0.94 5.39 7.78
N SER A 59 -0.35 6.31 7.03
CA SER A 59 -1.03 7.49 6.47
C SER A 59 -1.73 7.22 5.14
N VAL A 60 -1.25 6.26 4.34
CA VAL A 60 -1.83 5.88 3.04
C VAL A 60 -1.65 4.38 2.82
N LEU A 61 -2.74 3.69 2.45
CA LEU A 61 -2.70 2.29 2.02
C LEU A 61 -2.56 2.20 0.49
N ILE A 62 -1.72 1.31 -0.01
CA ILE A 62 -1.69 0.89 -1.42
C ILE A 62 -2.06 -0.60 -1.47
N ASP A 63 -3.24 -0.91 -2.00
CA ASP A 63 -3.75 -2.28 -2.09
C ASP A 63 -4.73 -2.38 -3.27
N ASP A 64 -4.92 -3.55 -3.84
CA ASP A 64 -5.84 -3.79 -4.95
C ASP A 64 -7.19 -4.38 -4.48
N ALA A 65 -7.26 -4.83 -3.23
CA ALA A 65 -8.42 -5.52 -2.71
C ALA A 65 -9.58 -4.53 -2.40
N PRO A 66 -10.75 -4.69 -3.04
CA PRO A 66 -11.84 -3.72 -2.93
C PRO A 66 -12.47 -3.66 -1.53
N HIS A 67 -12.35 -4.72 -0.72
CA HIS A 67 -12.92 -4.74 0.62
C HIS A 67 -12.20 -3.77 1.58
N TYR A 68 -10.89 -3.58 1.41
CA TYR A 68 -10.14 -2.59 2.20
C TYR A 68 -10.47 -1.15 1.83
N ALA A 69 -10.89 -0.89 0.59
CA ALA A 69 -11.18 0.46 0.11
C ALA A 69 -12.19 1.18 1.01
N LYS A 70 -13.32 0.54 1.33
CA LYS A 70 -14.31 1.11 2.24
C LYS A 70 -13.82 1.11 3.69
N GLU A 71 -13.24 0.01 4.14
CA GLU A 71 -12.82 -0.21 5.52
C GLU A 71 -11.82 0.87 6.00
N PHE A 72 -10.87 1.25 5.15
CA PHE A 72 -9.87 2.27 5.44
C PHE A 72 -10.40 3.70 5.25
N ALA A 73 -11.21 3.94 4.21
CA ALA A 73 -11.84 5.24 4.01
C ALA A 73 -12.73 5.65 5.20
N ASP A 74 -13.49 4.71 5.78
CA ASP A 74 -14.29 4.94 7.00
C ASP A 74 -13.43 5.33 8.22
N LYS A 75 -12.12 5.06 8.19
CA LYS A 75 -11.13 5.43 9.22
C LYS A 75 -10.32 6.68 8.85
N ASN A 76 -10.69 7.37 7.77
CA ASN A 76 -9.96 8.51 7.21
C ASN A 76 -8.51 8.18 6.82
N ILE A 77 -8.25 6.92 6.40
CA ILE A 77 -6.97 6.52 5.83
C ILE A 77 -7.16 6.43 4.31
N PRO A 78 -6.56 7.35 3.52
CA PRO A 78 -6.57 7.29 2.07
C PRO A 78 -6.10 5.93 1.53
N VAL A 79 -6.80 5.43 0.51
CA VAL A 79 -6.44 4.20 -0.20
C VAL A 79 -6.09 4.54 -1.63
N ILE A 80 -4.88 4.20 -2.07
CA ILE A 80 -4.54 4.11 -3.49
C ILE A 80 -4.91 2.70 -3.95
N LEU A 81 -6.11 2.58 -4.56
CA LEU A 81 -6.64 1.32 -5.06
C LEU A 81 -6.00 0.99 -6.40
N PHE A 82 -5.08 0.02 -6.39
CA PHE A 82 -4.40 -0.42 -7.61
C PHE A 82 -5.41 -1.11 -8.53
N GLU A 83 -5.50 -0.69 -9.79
CA GLU A 83 -6.60 -1.11 -10.65
C GLU A 83 -6.52 -2.59 -11.02
N GLN A 84 -7.64 -3.28 -10.85
CA GLN A 84 -7.83 -4.67 -11.26
C GLN A 84 -9.25 -4.82 -11.84
N PRO A 85 -9.49 -5.78 -12.76
CA PRO A 85 -10.81 -5.97 -13.36
C PRO A 85 -11.95 -6.12 -12.33
N TYR A 86 -11.67 -6.78 -11.20
CA TYR A 86 -12.65 -7.03 -10.14
C TYR A 86 -12.94 -5.85 -9.23
N ASN A 87 -12.14 -4.78 -9.24
CA ASN A 87 -12.33 -3.62 -8.36
C ASN A 87 -12.87 -2.38 -9.09
N THR A 88 -13.33 -2.53 -10.33
CA THR A 88 -13.81 -1.42 -11.19
C THR A 88 -15.09 -0.74 -10.68
N SER A 89 -15.89 -1.43 -9.85
CA SER A 89 -17.12 -0.88 -9.27
C SER A 89 -16.88 -0.01 -8.02
N VAL A 90 -15.65 0.06 -7.51
CA VAL A 90 -15.35 0.84 -6.30
C VAL A 90 -15.33 2.33 -6.62
N ASN A 91 -16.25 3.07 -6.01
CA ASN A 91 -16.35 4.52 -6.07
C ASN A 91 -16.66 5.06 -4.67
N ILE A 92 -15.63 5.42 -3.92
CA ILE A 92 -15.70 5.81 -2.50
C ILE A 92 -14.78 7.03 -2.32
N ASP A 93 -15.20 8.00 -1.52
CA ASP A 93 -14.34 9.12 -1.14
C ASP A 93 -13.06 8.62 -0.44
N LEU A 94 -11.96 9.35 -0.59
CA LEU A 94 -10.61 8.95 -0.11
C LEU A 94 -10.02 7.70 -0.78
N VAL A 95 -10.66 7.15 -1.82
CA VAL A 95 -10.11 6.07 -2.64
C VAL A 95 -9.64 6.61 -3.99
N TYR A 96 -8.34 6.53 -4.24
CA TYR A 96 -7.65 7.05 -5.42
C TYR A 96 -7.25 5.90 -6.34
N ARG A 97 -7.60 5.96 -7.61
CA ARG A 97 -7.24 4.92 -8.59
C ARG A 97 -5.81 5.10 -9.10
N ALA A 98 -5.08 3.99 -9.25
CA ALA A 98 -3.79 3.93 -9.91
C ALA A 98 -3.65 2.66 -10.78
N SER A 99 -3.48 2.82 -12.09
CA SER A 99 -3.37 1.70 -13.03
C SER A 99 -1.96 1.09 -13.10
N ASN A 100 -0.96 1.81 -12.56
CA ASN A 100 0.44 1.43 -12.58
C ASN A 100 1.21 2.18 -11.47
N TRP A 101 2.47 1.80 -11.25
CA TRP A 101 3.31 2.39 -10.19
C TRP A 101 3.67 3.87 -10.40
N LEU A 102 3.72 4.36 -11.65
CA LEU A 102 3.94 5.80 -11.88
C LEU A 102 2.72 6.61 -11.40
N GLU A 103 1.51 6.07 -11.61
CA GLU A 103 0.30 6.66 -11.06
C GLU A 103 0.25 6.58 -9.53
N VAL A 104 0.72 5.47 -8.92
CA VAL A 104 0.87 5.39 -7.46
C VAL A 104 1.74 6.54 -6.96
N ASN A 105 2.91 6.76 -7.57
CA ASN A 105 3.80 7.87 -7.18
C ASN A 105 3.11 9.24 -7.30
N ARG A 106 2.38 9.45 -8.41
CA ARG A 106 1.59 10.68 -8.60
C ARG A 106 0.54 10.86 -7.50
N ARG A 107 -0.18 9.81 -7.11
CA ARG A 107 -1.19 9.88 -6.03
C ARG A 107 -0.56 10.19 -4.68
N ILE A 108 0.60 9.63 -4.37
CA ILE A 108 1.34 9.97 -3.16
C ILE A 108 1.68 11.47 -3.14
N ASN A 109 2.25 12.00 -4.22
CA ASN A 109 2.58 13.43 -4.31
C ASN A 109 1.33 14.35 -4.16
N GLU A 110 0.18 13.96 -4.71
CA GLU A 110 -1.09 14.69 -4.55
C GLU A 110 -1.56 14.72 -3.09
N LEU A 111 -1.43 13.59 -2.40
CA LEU A 111 -1.80 13.44 -1.00
C LEU A 111 -0.86 14.23 -0.09
N GLU A 112 0.45 14.19 -0.33
CA GLU A 112 1.43 15.00 0.40
C GLU A 112 1.13 16.50 0.30
N GLY A 113 0.76 16.99 -0.88
CA GLY A 113 0.38 18.39 -1.10
C GLY A 113 -0.90 18.80 -0.39
N SER A 114 -1.77 17.84 -0.07
CA SER A 114 -3.06 18.05 0.61
C SER A 114 -2.96 17.96 2.14
N LEU A 115 -1.86 17.38 2.65
CA LEU A 115 -1.57 17.22 4.08
C LEU A 115 -0.70 18.38 4.65
N ARG A 116 -0.29 19.33 3.80
CA ARG A 116 0.41 20.57 4.17
C ARG A 116 -0.58 21.73 4.27
#